data_AF-A0A7S0RC10-F1
#
_entry.id   AF-A0A7S0RC10-F1
#
_cell.length_a   1.000
_cell.length_b   1.000
_cell.length_c   1.000
_cell.angle_alpha   90.00
_cell.angle_beta   90.00
_cell.angle_gamma   90.00
#
_symmetry.space_group_name_H-M   'P 1'
#
loop_
_entity.id
_entity.type
_entity.pdbx_description
1 polymer ?
#
loop_
_entity_poly.entity_id
_entity_poly.type
_entity_poly.pdbx_seq_one_letter_code
_entity_poly.pdbx_strand_id
1 'polypeptide(L)'
;MFAFLCPVGDVRRQARDARSDPPRGEKLRFSEVLKEKTKDVHASSDALVQAKMALAFSDSRVWVALLQQFGHVYTAIEEELKAHANHPHIAPLYEPFFSKLIRSEAFQDDVEYFAGQREHGCVCKAAVEYIACIREGAREDPTLLIAYAQTMYMALLSGGQIMRRIQRTAMGLQ
;
A
#
# COMPACT_ATOMS: atom_id res chain seq x y z
N MET A 1 -3.42 0.21 10.77
CA MET A 1 -2.83 0.36 9.43
C MET A 1 -3.88 0.84 8.45
N PHE A 2 -4.88 0.03 8.09
CA PHE A 2 -5.92 0.47 7.14
C PHE A 2 -6.85 1.58 7.66
N ALA A 3 -7.15 1.62 8.97
CA ALA A 3 -8.00 2.67 9.57
C ALA A 3 -7.39 4.09 9.57
N PHE A 4 -6.08 4.24 9.30
CA PHE A 4 -5.43 5.56 9.14
C PHE A 4 -5.19 5.92 7.66
N LEU A 5 -5.32 4.95 6.75
CA LEU A 5 -5.18 5.15 5.31
C LEU A 5 -6.52 5.54 4.65
N CYS A 6 -7.62 5.59 5.42
CA CYS A 6 -8.92 6.01 4.92
C CYS A 6 -9.64 6.88 5.94
N PRO A 7 -9.63 8.20 5.69
CA PRO A 7 -10.88 8.85 5.34
C PRO A 7 -10.83 9.09 3.84
N VAL A 8 -11.79 8.59 3.07
CA VAL A 8 -12.04 8.99 1.67
C VAL A 8 -11.96 10.52 1.49
N GLY A 9 -12.30 11.28 2.55
CA GLY A 9 -12.16 12.72 2.60
C GLY A 9 -10.73 13.27 2.58
N ASP A 10 -9.73 12.55 3.09
CA ASP A 10 -8.35 13.03 3.24
C ASP A 10 -7.52 12.83 1.97
N VAL A 11 -7.64 11.69 1.28
CA VAL A 11 -7.02 11.50 -0.05
C VAL A 11 -7.66 12.43 -1.09
N ARG A 12 -8.99 12.62 -1.03
CA ARG A 12 -9.70 13.63 -1.86
C ARG A 12 -9.23 15.06 -1.55
N ARG A 13 -8.99 15.40 -0.28
CA ARG A 13 -8.43 16.69 0.13
C ARG A 13 -7.01 16.86 -0.38
N GLN A 14 -6.14 15.90 -0.11
CA GLN A 14 -4.73 15.93 -0.52
C GLN A 14 -4.59 15.99 -2.05
N ALA A 15 -5.42 15.28 -2.81
CA ALA A 15 -5.44 15.35 -4.28
C ALA A 15 -6.08 16.63 -4.85
N ARG A 16 -6.97 17.31 -4.11
CA ARG A 16 -7.46 18.66 -4.47
C ARG A 16 -6.45 19.74 -4.10
N ASP A 17 -5.82 19.63 -2.95
CA ASP A 17 -4.80 20.56 -2.45
C ASP A 17 -3.48 20.41 -3.24
N ALA A 18 -3.25 19.27 -3.90
CA ALA A 18 -2.19 19.11 -4.89
C ALA A 18 -2.52 19.75 -6.25
N ARG A 19 -3.80 20.07 -6.53
CA ARG A 19 -4.25 20.76 -7.76
C ARG A 19 -4.22 22.29 -7.63
N SER A 20 -4.03 22.85 -6.43
CA SER A 20 -3.82 24.30 -6.27
C SER A 20 -2.43 24.72 -6.77
N ASP A 21 -2.39 25.72 -7.65
CA ASP A 21 -1.15 26.23 -8.23
C ASP A 21 -0.22 26.77 -7.12
N PRO A 22 1.05 26.30 -7.05
CA PRO A 22 1.98 26.81 -6.06
C PRO A 22 2.36 28.27 -6.37
N PRO A 23 2.59 29.11 -5.34
CA PRO A 23 3.10 30.46 -5.53
C PRO A 23 4.46 30.43 -6.24
N ARG A 24 4.70 31.41 -7.12
CA ARG A 24 5.88 31.48 -8.00
C ARG A 24 7.19 31.43 -7.22
N GLY A 25 7.89 30.30 -7.31
CA GLY A 25 9.22 30.05 -6.77
C GLY A 25 9.45 28.55 -6.58
N GLU A 26 10.03 27.89 -7.59
CA GLU A 26 10.34 26.45 -7.69
C GLU A 26 9.14 25.49 -7.51
N LYS A 27 8.61 24.97 -8.63
CA LYS A 27 7.56 23.94 -8.61
C LYS A 27 8.13 22.64 -8.05
N LEU A 28 7.74 22.28 -6.82
CA LEU A 28 8.04 20.97 -6.23
C LEU A 28 7.58 19.84 -7.18
N ARG A 29 8.41 18.80 -7.31
CA ARG A 29 8.04 17.59 -8.07
C ARG A 29 6.91 16.87 -7.34
N PHE A 30 6.09 16.12 -8.08
CA PHE A 30 4.98 15.36 -7.50
C PHE A 30 5.41 14.46 -6.32
N SER A 31 6.56 13.79 -6.43
CA SER A 31 7.11 12.97 -5.34
C SER A 31 7.46 13.75 -4.08
N GLU A 32 7.93 14.99 -4.22
CA GLU A 32 8.27 15.88 -3.11
C GLU A 32 7.00 16.43 -2.44
N VAL A 33 6.01 16.82 -3.25
CA VAL A 33 4.69 17.22 -2.76
C VAL A 33 4.05 16.09 -1.97
N LEU A 34 4.04 14.86 -2.52
CA LEU A 34 3.45 13.71 -1.85
C LEU A 34 4.16 13.45 -0.51
N LYS A 35 5.50 13.40 -0.51
CA LYS A 35 6.30 13.18 0.70
C LYS A 35 6.01 14.21 1.79
N GLU A 36 5.94 15.49 1.43
CA GLU A 36 5.71 16.57 2.39
C GLU A 36 4.28 16.51 2.94
N LYS A 37 3.29 16.32 2.06
CA LYS A 37 1.87 16.28 2.44
C LYS A 37 1.51 15.05 3.27
N THR A 38 2.23 13.94 3.13
CA THR A 38 1.96 12.70 3.88
C THR A 38 2.83 12.54 5.13
N LYS A 39 3.74 13.48 5.45
CA LYS A 39 4.76 13.30 6.49
C LYS A 39 4.19 12.96 7.87
N ASP A 40 3.16 13.69 8.32
CA ASP A 40 2.57 13.50 9.66
C ASP A 40 1.77 12.18 9.74
N VAL A 41 1.01 11.88 8.69
CA VAL A 41 0.25 10.62 8.58
C VAL A 41 1.20 9.43 8.44
N HIS A 42 2.33 9.60 7.76
CA HIS A 42 3.37 8.58 7.63
C HIS A 42 4.04 8.31 8.98
N ALA A 43 4.42 9.33 9.74
CA ALA A 43 5.06 9.14 11.05
C ALA A 43 4.14 8.40 12.04
N SER A 44 2.86 8.77 12.09
CA SER A 44 1.87 8.08 12.93
C SER A 44 1.59 6.64 12.44
N SER A 45 1.52 6.44 11.13
CA SER A 45 1.37 5.11 10.53
C SER A 45 2.56 4.22 10.83
N ASP A 46 3.79 4.72 10.70
CA ASP A 46 5.02 3.95 10.94
C ASP A 46 5.11 3.45 12.37
N ALA A 47 4.73 4.26 13.36
CA ALA A 47 4.68 3.83 14.76
C ALA A 47 3.69 2.67 14.97
N LEU A 48 2.50 2.77 14.37
CA LEU A 48 1.50 1.70 14.42
C LEU A 48 1.93 0.43 13.68
N VAL A 49 2.62 0.59 12.55
CA VAL A 49 3.19 -0.52 11.78
C VAL A 49 4.23 -1.23 12.63
N GLN A 50 5.19 -0.50 13.20
CA GLN A 50 6.23 -1.10 14.04
C GLN A 50 5.64 -1.88 15.23
N ALA A 51 4.64 -1.32 15.92
CA ALA A 51 3.96 -2.01 17.02
C ALA A 51 3.25 -3.29 16.55
N LYS A 52 2.56 -3.24 15.41
CA LYS A 52 1.88 -4.42 14.84
C LYS A 52 2.86 -5.47 14.32
N MET A 53 4.00 -5.06 13.78
CA MET A 53 5.04 -5.97 13.30
C MET A 53 5.69 -6.71 14.46
N ALA A 54 5.96 -6.04 15.59
CA ALA A 54 6.46 -6.71 16.79
C ALA A 54 5.49 -7.81 17.27
N LEU A 55 4.19 -7.54 17.26
CA LEU A 55 3.17 -8.55 17.57
C LEU A 55 3.15 -9.68 16.53
N ALA A 56 3.19 -9.35 15.24
CA ALA A 56 3.12 -10.32 14.16
C ALA A 56 4.34 -11.27 14.16
N PHE A 57 5.53 -10.77 14.49
CA PHE A 57 6.72 -11.60 14.64
C PHE A 57 6.68 -12.52 15.85
N SER A 58 5.82 -12.22 16.83
CA SER A 58 5.63 -13.04 18.02
C SER A 58 4.55 -14.12 17.84
N ASP A 59 3.67 -13.99 16.84
CA ASP A 59 2.59 -14.95 16.57
C ASP A 59 2.36 -15.14 15.06
N SER A 60 2.71 -16.33 14.56
CA SER A 60 2.56 -16.71 13.15
C SER A 60 1.13 -16.53 12.60
N ARG A 61 0.09 -16.67 13.44
CA ARG A 61 -1.30 -16.46 12.99
C ARG A 61 -1.58 -15.01 12.70
N VAL A 62 -1.02 -14.12 13.51
CA VAL A 62 -1.11 -12.67 13.29
C VAL A 62 -0.33 -12.27 12.05
N TRP A 63 0.84 -12.90 11.82
CA TRP A 63 1.62 -12.71 10.60
C TRP A 63 0.86 -13.13 9.33
N VAL A 64 0.30 -14.35 9.31
CA VAL A 64 -0.51 -14.85 8.18
C VAL A 64 -1.70 -13.94 7.92
N ALA A 65 -2.45 -13.57 8.97
CA ALA A 65 -3.59 -12.67 8.84
C ALA A 65 -3.17 -11.32 8.24
N LEU A 66 -2.03 -10.78 8.66
CA LEU A 66 -1.49 -9.52 8.15
C LEU A 66 -1.13 -9.63 6.66
N LEU A 67 -0.41 -10.69 6.27
CA LEU A 67 -0.07 -10.97 4.87
C LEU A 67 -1.32 -11.07 3.99
N GLN A 68 -2.36 -11.78 4.45
CA GLN A 68 -3.64 -11.87 3.74
C GLN A 68 -4.26 -10.50 3.51
N GLN A 69 -4.33 -9.65 4.54
CA GLN A 69 -4.92 -8.31 4.39
C GLN A 69 -4.14 -7.45 3.40
N PHE A 70 -2.80 -7.50 3.43
CA PHE A 70 -1.99 -6.79 2.46
C PHE A 70 -2.17 -7.34 1.06
N GLY A 71 -2.14 -8.67 0.89
CA GLY A 71 -2.35 -9.34 -0.39
C GLY A 71 -3.60 -8.82 -1.09
N HIS A 72 -4.74 -8.82 -0.39
CA HIS A 72 -6.00 -8.31 -0.96
C HIS A 72 -5.96 -6.84 -1.37
N VAL A 73 -5.23 -6.00 -0.63
CA VAL A 73 -5.08 -4.57 -0.95
C VAL A 73 -4.17 -4.37 -2.15
N TYR A 74 -3.05 -5.10 -2.24
CA TYR A 74 -2.18 -5.06 -3.42
C TYR A 74 -2.92 -5.57 -4.65
N THR A 75 -3.66 -6.67 -4.55
CA THR A 75 -4.49 -7.18 -5.64
C THR A 75 -5.48 -6.13 -6.14
N ALA A 76 -6.18 -5.44 -5.24
CA ALA A 76 -7.11 -4.38 -5.65
C ALA A 76 -6.41 -3.24 -6.42
N ILE A 77 -5.24 -2.78 -5.95
CA ILE A 77 -4.47 -1.73 -6.64
C ILE A 77 -3.96 -2.22 -8.00
N GLU A 78 -3.45 -3.43 -8.06
CA GLU A 78 -2.86 -4.03 -9.27
C GLU A 78 -3.92 -4.30 -10.35
N GLU A 79 -5.10 -4.82 -9.96
CA GLU A 79 -6.25 -4.99 -10.85
C GLU A 79 -6.69 -3.66 -11.46
N GLU A 80 -6.84 -2.62 -10.64
CA GLU A 80 -7.29 -1.31 -11.10
C GLU A 80 -6.23 -0.61 -11.97
N LEU A 81 -4.94 -0.73 -11.62
CA LEU A 81 -3.83 -0.24 -12.46
C LEU A 81 -3.82 -0.92 -13.83
N LYS A 82 -4.00 -2.24 -13.87
CA LYS A 82 -4.06 -3.01 -15.11
C LYS A 82 -5.28 -2.63 -15.95
N ALA A 83 -6.44 -2.47 -15.32
CA ALA A 83 -7.67 -2.04 -15.99
C ALA A 83 -7.52 -0.65 -16.65
N HIS A 84 -6.70 0.23 -16.06
CA HIS A 84 -6.44 1.58 -16.55
C HIS A 84 -5.04 1.74 -17.16
N ALA A 85 -4.39 0.65 -17.60
CA ALA A 85 -3.03 0.67 -18.13
C ALA A 85 -2.84 1.57 -19.36
N ASN A 86 -3.90 1.79 -20.14
CA ASN A 86 -3.90 2.65 -21.32
C ASN A 86 -4.23 4.13 -21.02
N HIS A 87 -4.51 4.48 -19.76
CA HIS A 87 -4.87 5.85 -19.39
C HIS A 87 -3.64 6.78 -19.55
N PRO A 88 -3.77 7.98 -20.16
CA PRO A 88 -2.62 8.83 -20.51
C PRO A 88 -1.65 9.17 -19.37
N HIS A 89 -2.17 9.26 -18.15
CA HIS A 89 -1.35 9.55 -16.95
C HIS A 89 -0.82 8.29 -16.25
N ILE A 90 -1.38 7.11 -16.51
CA ILE A 90 -0.99 5.85 -15.85
C ILE A 90 -0.05 5.06 -16.75
N ALA A 91 -0.29 5.02 -18.06
CA ALA A 91 0.51 4.30 -19.04
C ALA A 91 2.03 4.58 -18.92
N PRO A 92 2.49 5.84 -18.73
CA PRO A 92 3.92 6.15 -18.59
C PRO A 92 4.57 5.55 -17.33
N LEU A 93 3.78 5.15 -16.34
CA LEU A 93 4.25 4.54 -15.10
C LEU A 93 4.01 3.02 -15.07
N TYR A 94 2.92 2.56 -15.70
CA TYR A 94 2.49 1.17 -15.64
C TYR A 94 3.47 0.23 -16.33
N GLU A 95 3.73 0.41 -17.63
CA GLU A 95 4.62 -0.45 -18.41
C GLU A 95 6.07 -0.49 -17.91
N PRO A 96 6.74 0.65 -17.65
CA PRO A 96 8.13 0.61 -17.24
C PRO A 96 8.33 0.12 -15.80
N PHE A 97 7.36 0.35 -14.90
CA PHE A 97 7.50 0.13 -13.46
C PHE A 97 6.43 -0.78 -12.86
N PHE A 98 5.16 -0.37 -12.82
CA PHE A 98 4.16 -1.09 -12.01
C PHE A 98 3.89 -2.52 -12.48
N SER A 99 3.92 -2.79 -13.79
CA SER A 99 3.77 -4.13 -14.37
C SER A 99 4.86 -5.11 -13.91
N LYS A 100 6.03 -4.60 -13.48
CA LYS A 100 7.17 -5.39 -12.99
C LYS A 100 7.25 -5.47 -11.47
N LEU A 101 6.41 -4.70 -10.77
CA LEU A 101 6.44 -4.62 -9.31
C LEU A 101 5.37 -5.46 -8.63
N ILE A 102 4.43 -6.04 -9.40
CA ILE A 102 3.31 -6.90 -8.97
C ILE A 102 3.70 -7.83 -7.81
N ARG A 103 2.86 -7.85 -6.76
CA ARG A 103 3.08 -8.60 -5.51
C ARG A 103 1.97 -9.57 -5.16
N SER A 104 0.81 -9.54 -5.81
CA SER A 104 -0.32 -10.41 -5.45
C SER A 104 0.08 -11.88 -5.32
N GLU A 105 0.82 -12.42 -6.30
CA GLU A 105 1.30 -13.81 -6.28
C GLU A 105 2.28 -14.07 -5.14
N ALA A 106 3.27 -13.20 -4.94
CA ALA A 106 4.23 -13.33 -3.85
C ALA A 106 3.56 -13.29 -2.46
N PHE A 107 2.51 -12.47 -2.28
CA PHE A 107 1.72 -12.48 -1.04
C PHE A 107 0.96 -13.79 -0.86
N GLN A 108 0.44 -14.37 -1.94
CA GLN A 108 -0.24 -15.66 -1.88
C GLN A 108 0.74 -16.76 -1.48
N ASP A 109 1.91 -16.82 -2.11
CA ASP A 109 2.97 -17.79 -1.79
C ASP A 109 3.40 -17.68 -0.33
N ASP A 110 3.59 -16.45 0.17
CA ASP A 110 3.94 -16.19 1.58
C ASP A 110 2.83 -16.68 2.52
N VAL A 111 1.56 -16.42 2.20
CA VAL A 111 0.42 -16.90 2.99
C VAL A 111 0.39 -18.42 3.03
N GLU A 112 0.55 -19.09 1.90
CA GLU A 112 0.57 -20.56 1.81
C GLU A 112 1.72 -21.15 2.63
N TYR A 113 2.91 -20.56 2.52
CA TYR A 113 4.10 -20.97 3.28
C TYR A 113 3.88 -20.87 4.80
N PHE A 114 3.38 -19.74 5.30
CA PHE A 114 3.23 -19.51 6.74
C PHE A 114 1.95 -20.11 7.34
N ALA A 115 0.88 -20.29 6.55
CA ALA A 115 -0.37 -20.90 7.02
C ALA A 115 -0.25 -22.43 7.13
N GLY A 116 0.50 -23.07 6.22
CA GLY A 116 0.53 -24.53 6.11
C GLY A 116 -0.86 -25.09 5.81
N GLN A 117 -1.32 -26.06 6.59
CA GLN A 117 -2.66 -26.68 6.42
C GLN A 117 -3.81 -25.91 7.12
N ARG A 118 -3.56 -24.72 7.68
CA ARG A 118 -4.57 -23.98 8.44
C ARG A 118 -5.50 -23.22 7.47
N GLU A 119 -6.78 -23.11 7.86
CA GLU A 119 -7.75 -22.33 7.08
C GLU A 119 -7.39 -20.84 7.05
N HIS A 120 -7.75 -20.20 5.94
CA HIS A 120 -7.53 -18.78 5.70
C HIS A 120 -8.52 -17.95 6.52
N GLY A 121 -8.05 -16.85 7.11
CA GLY A 121 -8.92 -15.92 7.83
C GLY A 121 -9.76 -15.06 6.88
N CYS A 122 -10.93 -14.62 7.33
CA CYS A 122 -11.72 -13.65 6.56
C CYS A 122 -11.02 -12.29 6.45
N VAL A 123 -11.29 -11.56 5.35
CA VAL A 123 -10.85 -10.18 5.20
C VAL A 123 -11.49 -9.31 6.29
N CYS A 124 -10.66 -8.57 7.01
CA CYS A 124 -11.15 -7.70 8.08
C CYS A 124 -11.92 -6.51 7.50
N LYS A 125 -12.89 -5.99 8.28
CA LYS A 125 -13.73 -4.86 7.86
C LYS A 125 -12.91 -3.66 7.35
N ALA A 126 -11.81 -3.32 8.03
CA ALA A 126 -10.97 -2.20 7.63
C ALA A 126 -10.29 -2.41 6.26
N ALA A 127 -9.90 -3.65 5.92
CA ALA A 127 -9.34 -3.95 4.61
C ALA A 127 -10.43 -3.92 3.52
N VAL A 128 -11.65 -4.42 3.82
CA VAL A 128 -12.80 -4.31 2.90
C VAL A 128 -13.12 -2.86 2.59
N GLU A 129 -13.21 -2.00 3.61
CA GLU A 129 -13.47 -0.57 3.44
C GLU A 129 -12.36 0.13 2.62
N TYR A 130 -11.10 -0.23 2.86
CA TYR A 130 -9.98 0.34 2.11
C TYR A 130 -9.98 -0.10 0.63
N ILE A 131 -10.27 -1.38 0.35
CA ILE A 131 -10.40 -1.90 -1.01
C ILE A 131 -11.57 -1.21 -1.73
N ALA A 132 -12.70 -1.01 -1.04
CA ALA A 132 -13.84 -0.27 -1.60
C ALA A 132 -13.44 1.17 -1.96
N CYS A 133 -12.70 1.87 -1.08
CA CYS A 133 -12.17 3.20 -1.35
C CYS A 133 -11.26 3.24 -2.58
N ILE A 134 -10.36 2.25 -2.74
CA ILE A 134 -9.47 2.16 -3.91
C ILE A 134 -10.30 2.03 -5.20
N ARG A 135 -11.25 1.09 -5.22
CA ARG A 135 -12.08 0.81 -6.40
C ARG A 135 -13.01 1.98 -6.74
N GLU A 136 -13.60 2.64 -5.73
CA GLU A 136 -14.42 3.83 -5.94
C GLU A 136 -13.58 5.00 -6.46
N GLY A 137 -12.42 5.26 -5.84
CA GLY A 137 -11.50 6.29 -6.28
C GLY A 137 -11.01 6.08 -7.71
N ALA A 138 -10.67 4.84 -8.08
CA ALA A 138 -10.26 4.50 -9.43
C ALA A 138 -11.37 4.75 -10.47
N ARG A 139 -12.63 4.45 -10.11
CA ARG A 139 -13.79 4.70 -10.98
C ARG A 139 -14.04 6.20 -11.19
N GLU A 140 -13.85 7.01 -10.15
CA GLU A 140 -14.06 8.46 -10.22
C GLU A 140 -12.91 9.19 -10.93
N ASP A 141 -11.67 8.90 -10.55
CA ASP A 141 -10.45 9.52 -11.07
C ASP A 141 -9.32 8.47 -11.05
N PRO A 142 -9.08 7.76 -12.16
CA PRO A 142 -8.04 6.72 -12.24
C PRO A 142 -6.66 7.22 -11.84
N THR A 143 -6.37 8.53 -11.95
CA THR A 143 -5.06 9.08 -11.58
C THR A 143 -4.75 8.95 -10.08
N LEU A 144 -5.77 8.78 -9.23
CA LEU A 144 -5.59 8.49 -7.80
C LEU A 144 -4.85 7.17 -7.55
N LEU A 145 -4.92 6.22 -8.50
CA LEU A 145 -4.16 4.97 -8.42
C LEU A 145 -2.66 5.21 -8.32
N ILE A 146 -2.14 6.31 -8.90
CA ILE A 146 -0.73 6.68 -8.80
C ILE A 146 -0.36 6.97 -7.34
N ALA A 147 -1.22 7.65 -6.58
CA ALA A 147 -0.98 7.95 -5.17
C ALA A 147 -1.05 6.69 -4.29
N TYR A 148 -2.03 5.80 -4.55
CA TYR A 148 -2.12 4.51 -3.86
C TYR A 148 -0.88 3.64 -4.12
N ALA A 149 -0.53 3.47 -5.40
CA ALA A 149 0.62 2.68 -5.82
C ALA A 149 1.93 3.26 -5.27
N GLN A 150 2.14 4.57 -5.38
CA GLN A 150 3.33 5.23 -4.85
C GLN A 150 3.47 4.99 -3.35
N THR A 151 2.40 5.17 -2.57
CA THR A 151 2.41 4.95 -1.12
C THR A 151 2.76 3.50 -0.77
N MET A 152 2.07 2.54 -1.39
CA MET A 152 2.21 1.12 -1.05
C MET A 152 3.54 0.53 -1.54
N TYR A 153 3.96 0.81 -2.77
CA TYR A 153 5.22 0.28 -3.30
C TYR A 153 6.45 0.93 -2.65
N MET A 154 6.40 2.23 -2.31
CA MET A 154 7.50 2.85 -1.57
C MET A 154 7.64 2.31 -0.16
N ALA A 155 6.54 2.01 0.54
CA ALA A 155 6.60 1.37 1.86
C ALA A 155 7.33 0.02 1.80
N LEU A 156 7.06 -0.78 0.76
CA LEU A 156 7.71 -2.08 0.57
C LEU A 156 9.20 -1.93 0.22
N LEU A 157 9.55 -0.97 -0.64
CA LEU A 157 10.91 -0.78 -1.14
C LEU A 157 11.84 -0.06 -0.13
N SER A 158 11.31 0.82 0.72
CA SER A 158 12.10 1.53 1.72
C SER A 158 12.20 0.78 3.05
N GLY A 159 11.06 0.32 3.59
CA GLY A 159 10.99 -0.32 4.90
C GLY A 159 11.12 -1.84 4.84
N GLY A 160 10.71 -2.46 3.73
CA GLY A 160 10.65 -3.92 3.60
C GLY A 160 12.01 -4.62 3.69
N GLN A 161 13.10 -3.96 3.28
CA GLN A 161 14.45 -4.54 3.39
C GLN A 161 14.91 -4.67 4.85
N ILE A 162 14.63 -3.65 5.66
CA ILE A 162 14.89 -3.68 7.10
C ILE A 162 13.99 -4.71 7.76
N MET A 163 12.71 -4.72 7.39
CA MET A 163 11.72 -5.66 7.90
C MET A 163 12.11 -7.11 7.63
N ARG A 164 12.57 -7.42 6.41
CA ARG A 164 13.06 -8.76 6.02
C ARG A 164 14.18 -9.24 6.94
N ARG A 165 15.11 -8.35 7.31
CA ARG A 165 16.22 -8.71 8.20
C ARG A 165 15.73 -9.04 9.61
N ILE A 166 14.84 -8.21 10.17
CA ILE A 166 14.26 -8.41 11.50
C ILE A 166 13.42 -9.69 11.51
N GLN A 167 12.60 -9.90 10.47
CA GLN A 167 11.73 -11.04 10.30
C GLN A 167 12.52 -12.36 10.24
N ARG A 168 13.61 -12.41 9.46
CA ARG A 168 14.47 -13.60 9.37
C ARG A 168 15.03 -14.00 10.72
N THR A 169 15.49 -13.03 11.50
CA THR A 169 16.00 -13.29 12.86
C THR A 169 14.89 -13.71 13.81
N ALA A 170 13.74 -13.04 13.80
CA ALA A 170 12.65 -13.31 14.74
C ALA A 170 11.93 -14.65 14.48
N MET A 171 11.80 -15.06 13.21
CA MET A 171 11.07 -16.26 12.81
C MET A 171 11.98 -17.42 12.37
N GLY A 172 13.30 -17.29 12.48
CA GLY A 172 14.25 -18.36 12.14
C GLY A 172 14.28 -18.73 10.66
N LEU A 173 14.01 -17.77 9.77
CA LEU A 173 13.99 -17.99 8.32
C LEU A 173 15.42 -17.88 7.74
N GLN A 174 15.82 -18.87 6.95
CA GLN A 174 17.13 -18.93 6.29
C GLN A 174 17.27 -18.01 5.09
#